data_AF-A0A357MLZ7-F1
#
_entry.id   AF-A0A357MLZ7-F1
#
_cell.length_a   1.000
_cell.length_b   1.000
_cell.length_c   1.000
_cell.angle_alpha   90.00
_cell.angle_beta   90.00
_cell.angle_gamma   90.00
#
_symmetry.space_group_name_H-M   'P 1'
#
loop_
_entity.id
_entity.type
_entity.pdbx_description
1 polymer ?
#
loop_
_entity_poly.entity_id
_entity_poly.type
_entity_poly.pdbx_seq_one_letter_code
_entity_poly.pdbx_strand_id
1 'polypeptide(L)'
;MKHQSKITPPAPGQDASLDQTVLSRLAALKTLSVKELKAEWETLMGGSAPNNSRAFLEGRLAYRIQELTYGGPDRETRRMLDLLADEVEG
;
A
#
# COMPACT_ATOMS: atom_id res chain seq x y z
N MET A 1 -5.61 -29.54 18.56
CA MET A 1 -4.82 -28.33 18.21
C MET A 1 -5.38 -27.79 16.91
N LYS A 2 -5.95 -26.58 16.89
CA LYS A 2 -6.52 -25.99 15.67
C LYS A 2 -5.37 -25.33 14.91
N HIS A 3 -4.99 -25.88 13.75
CA HIS A 3 -4.05 -25.21 12.85
C HIS A 3 -4.74 -23.96 12.33
N GLN A 4 -4.35 -22.79 12.82
CA GLN A 4 -4.65 -21.54 12.13
C GLN A 4 -3.83 -21.54 10.85
N SER A 5 -4.44 -21.93 9.74
CA SER A 5 -3.87 -21.73 8.42
C SER A 5 -3.58 -20.24 8.27
N LYS A 6 -2.30 -19.86 8.24
CA LYS A 6 -1.91 -18.48 7.97
C LYS A 6 -2.34 -18.18 6.53
N ILE A 7 -3.29 -17.27 6.37
CA ILE A 7 -3.69 -16.77 5.05
C ILE A 7 -2.57 -15.85 4.59
N THR A 8 -1.71 -16.36 3.70
CA THR A 8 -0.70 -15.56 3.04
C THR A 8 -1.37 -14.81 1.88
N PRO A 9 -1.19 -13.48 1.76
CA PRO A 9 -1.67 -12.75 0.59
C PRO A 9 -1.07 -13.33 -0.70
N PRO A 10 -1.83 -13.33 -1.81
CA PRO A 10 -1.29 -13.75 -3.10
C PRO A 10 -0.24 -12.74 -3.58
N ALA A 11 0.79 -13.22 -4.28
CA ALA A 11 1.72 -12.33 -4.97
C ALA A 11 1.08 -11.79 -6.28
N PRO A 12 1.51 -10.62 -6.78
CA PRO A 12 1.07 -10.12 -8.09
C PRO A 12 1.28 -11.17 -9.19
N GLY A 13 0.29 -11.33 -10.08
CA GLY A 13 0.33 -12.32 -11.16
C GLY A 13 -0.18 -13.72 -10.78
N GLN A 14 -0.47 -13.98 -9.50
CA GLN A 14 -1.00 -15.28 -9.06
C GLN A 14 -2.53 -15.37 -9.13
N ASP A 15 -3.22 -14.22 -9.10
CA ASP A 15 -4.67 -14.13 -9.20
C ASP A 15 -5.05 -12.99 -10.15
N ALA A 16 -5.44 -13.35 -11.38
CA ALA A 16 -5.79 -12.40 -12.42
C ALA A 16 -6.98 -11.50 -12.06
N SER A 17 -7.91 -11.98 -11.21
CA SER A 17 -9.07 -11.18 -10.79
C SER A 17 -8.66 -10.10 -9.80
N LEU A 18 -7.77 -10.42 -8.85
CA LEU A 18 -7.20 -9.43 -7.94
C LEU A 18 -6.33 -8.43 -8.70
N ASP A 19 -5.49 -8.92 -9.62
CA ASP A 19 -4.66 -8.07 -10.46
C ASP A 19 -5.48 -7.08 -11.29
N GLN A 20 -6.56 -7.55 -11.92
CA GLN A 20 -7.46 -6.68 -12.66
C GLN A 20 -8.08 -5.60 -11.76
N THR A 21 -8.48 -5.96 -10.54
CA THR A 21 -9.04 -5.01 -9.57
C THR A 21 -8.01 -3.95 -9.18
N VAL A 22 -6.78 -4.35 -8.87
CA VAL A 22 -5.69 -3.42 -8.53
C VAL A 22 -5.39 -2.51 -9.70
N LEU A 23 -5.18 -3.04 -10.90
CA LEU A 23 -4.90 -2.25 -12.10
C LEU A 23 -6.01 -1.24 -12.40
N SER A 24 -7.28 -1.63 -12.27
CA SER A 24 -8.42 -0.71 -12.42
C SER A 24 -8.39 0.41 -11.39
N ARG A 25 -8.08 0.13 -10.12
CA ARG A 25 -7.95 1.18 -9.10
C ARG A 25 -6.76 2.11 -9.37
N LEU A 26 -5.62 1.56 -9.83
CA LEU A 26 -4.45 2.37 -10.19
C LEU A 26 -4.74 3.30 -11.38
N ALA A 27 -5.46 2.81 -12.39
CA ALA A 27 -5.90 3.63 -13.52
C ALA A 27 -6.85 4.75 -13.06
N ALA A 28 -7.77 4.46 -12.14
CA ALA A 28 -8.69 5.47 -11.59
C ALA A 28 -7.96 6.60 -10.86
N LEU A 29 -6.85 6.33 -10.15
CA LEU A 29 -6.07 7.39 -9.49
C LEU A 29 -5.61 8.48 -10.47
N LYS A 30 -5.32 8.12 -11.73
CA LYS A 30 -4.87 9.08 -12.75
C LYS A 30 -5.95 10.08 -13.15
N THR A 31 -7.23 9.74 -12.97
CA THR A 31 -8.35 10.60 -13.37
C THR A 31 -8.85 11.49 -12.23
N LEU A 32 -8.53 11.16 -10.97
CA LEU A 32 -8.95 11.94 -9.80
C LEU A 32 -8.30 13.31 -9.75
N SER A 33 -9.00 14.36 -9.34
CA SER A 33 -8.41 15.66 -8.99
C SER A 33 -7.52 15.55 -7.74
N VAL A 34 -6.69 16.58 -7.47
CA VAL A 34 -5.89 16.61 -6.22
C VAL A 34 -6.76 16.56 -4.97
N LYS A 35 -7.94 17.20 -5.00
CA LYS A 35 -8.90 17.16 -3.89
C LYS A 35 -9.40 15.74 -3.64
N GLU A 36 -9.73 15.01 -4.70
CA GLU A 36 -10.19 13.62 -4.59
C GLU A 36 -9.06 12.67 -4.17
N LEU A 37 -7.82 12.88 -4.65
CA LEU A 37 -6.65 12.13 -4.17
C LEU A 37 -6.45 12.32 -2.66
N LYS A 38 -6.64 13.54 -2.13
CA LYS A 38 -6.58 13.78 -0.68
C LYS A 38 -7.71 13.07 0.07
N ALA A 39 -8.92 12.97 -0.50
CA ALA A 39 -10.02 12.22 0.12
C ALA A 39 -9.76 10.70 0.12
N GLU A 40 -9.22 10.14 -0.96
CA GLU A 40 -8.82 8.73 -1.01
C GLU A 40 -7.69 8.43 0.00
N TRP A 41 -6.77 9.39 0.19
CA TRP A 41 -5.74 9.30 1.22
C TRP A 41 -6.32 9.17 2.62
N GLU A 42 -7.24 10.04 3.01
CA GLU A 42 -7.91 9.95 4.32
C GLU A 42 -8.53 8.56 4.51
N THR A 43 -9.13 8.02 3.45
CA THR A 43 -9.80 6.72 3.46
C THR A 43 -8.82 5.55 3.64
N LEU A 44 -7.70 5.54 2.90
CA LEU A 44 -6.75 4.41 2.90
C LEU A 44 -5.67 4.49 3.98
N MET A 45 -5.37 5.70 4.44
CA MET A 45 -4.28 5.99 5.37
C MET A 45 -4.80 6.36 6.77
N GLY A 46 -6.08 6.74 6.92
CA GLY A 46 -6.70 7.03 8.21
C GLY A 46 -6.34 8.39 8.83
N GLY A 47 -5.85 9.34 8.02
CA GLY A 47 -5.52 10.69 8.47
C GLY A 47 -5.07 11.58 7.33
N SER A 48 -4.85 12.86 7.63
CA SER A 48 -4.78 13.86 6.56
C SER A 48 -3.61 13.77 5.64
N ALA A 49 -3.89 13.95 4.35
CA ALA A 49 -2.87 13.98 3.32
C ALA A 49 -1.88 15.12 3.60
N PRO A 50 -0.57 14.87 3.55
CA PRO A 50 0.43 15.93 3.63
C PRO A 50 0.27 16.91 2.45
N ASN A 51 0.74 18.15 2.61
CA ASN A 51 0.68 19.14 1.54
C ASN A 51 1.74 18.88 0.45
N ASN A 52 1.55 17.80 -0.29
CA ASN A 52 2.50 17.28 -1.27
C ASN A 52 1.98 17.42 -2.71
N SER A 53 2.88 17.16 -3.67
CA SER A 53 2.56 17.16 -5.09
C SER A 53 1.54 16.07 -5.46
N ARG A 54 0.84 16.28 -6.57
CA ARG A 54 -0.08 15.27 -7.15
C ARG A 54 0.62 13.93 -7.38
N ALA A 55 1.81 13.95 -8.00
CA ALA A 55 2.56 12.75 -8.31
C ALA A 55 2.95 11.95 -7.05
N PHE A 56 3.26 12.66 -5.96
CA PHE A 56 3.50 12.02 -4.66
C PHE A 56 2.25 11.30 -4.13
N LEU A 57 1.10 11.97 -4.14
CA LEU A 57 -0.16 11.37 -3.68
C LEU A 57 -0.51 10.13 -4.49
N GLU A 58 -0.45 10.21 -5.82
CA GLU A 58 -0.71 9.08 -6.71
C GLU A 58 0.22 7.90 -6.41
N GLY A 59 1.53 8.14 -6.28
CA GLY A 59 2.51 7.09 -6.00
C GLY A 59 2.28 6.41 -4.65
N ARG A 60 2.01 7.17 -3.60
CA ARG A 60 1.82 6.62 -2.26
C ARG A 60 0.49 5.87 -2.12
N LEU A 61 -0.58 6.36 -2.74
CA LEU A 61 -1.88 5.68 -2.82
C LEU A 61 -1.77 4.39 -3.64
N ALA A 62 -1.09 4.44 -4.78
CA ALA A 62 -0.85 3.26 -5.61
C ALA A 62 -0.13 2.15 -4.83
N TYR A 63 0.92 2.51 -4.07
CA TYR A 63 1.61 1.57 -3.18
C TYR A 63 0.67 1.02 -2.11
N ARG A 64 -0.11 1.87 -1.43
CA ARG A 64 -1.03 1.43 -0.37
C ARG A 64 -2.08 0.45 -0.88
N ILE A 65 -2.62 0.68 -2.07
CA ILE A 65 -3.58 -0.24 -2.71
C ILE A 65 -2.95 -1.62 -2.94
N GLN A 66 -1.71 -1.66 -3.44
CA GLN A 66 -0.98 -2.90 -3.66
C GLN A 66 -0.65 -3.60 -2.34
N GLU A 67 -0.14 -2.88 -1.34
CA GLU A 67 0.19 -3.40 -0.01
C GLU A 67 -1.03 -4.04 0.68
N LEU A 68 -2.20 -3.41 0.58
CA LEU A 68 -3.44 -3.95 1.16
C LEU A 68 -3.92 -5.22 0.46
N THR A 69 -3.52 -5.45 -0.79
CA THR A 69 -3.97 -6.60 -1.60
C THR A 69 -2.97 -7.76 -1.56
N TYR A 70 -1.70 -7.44 -1.81
CA TYR A 70 -0.61 -8.41 -1.98
C TYR A 70 0.28 -8.55 -0.72
N GLY A 71 0.00 -7.76 0.31
CA GLY A 71 0.86 -7.67 1.48
C GLY A 71 2.00 -6.66 1.30
N GLY A 72 2.51 -6.19 2.44
CA GLY A 72 3.68 -5.32 2.48
C GLY A 72 5.01 -6.10 2.42
N PRO A 73 6.12 -5.44 2.77
CA PRO A 73 7.43 -6.09 2.80
C PRO A 73 7.42 -7.35 3.67
N ASP A 74 8.24 -8.32 3.30
CA ASP A 74 8.37 -9.54 4.08
C ASP A 74 8.94 -9.26 5.49
N ARG A 75 8.94 -10.31 6.32
CA ARG A 75 9.37 -10.19 7.71
C ARG A 75 10.85 -9.82 7.83
N GLU A 76 11.70 -10.31 6.92
CA GLU A 76 13.13 -10.04 6.97
C GLU A 76 13.43 -8.59 6.60
N THR A 77 12.78 -8.09 5.56
CA THR A 77 12.84 -6.70 5.13
C THR A 77 12.35 -5.76 6.22
N ARG A 78 11.21 -6.06 6.86
CA ARG A 78 10.72 -5.26 7.99
C ARG A 78 11.72 -5.24 9.14
N ARG A 79 12.24 -6.40 9.54
CA ARG A 79 13.24 -6.50 10.60
C ARG A 79 14.50 -5.67 10.28
N MET A 80 14.96 -5.68 9.03
CA MET A 80 16.11 -4.87 8.62
C MET A 80 15.80 -3.37 8.71
N LEU A 81 14.62 -2.94 8.28
CA LEU A 81 14.21 -1.53 8.40
C LEU A 81 14.12 -1.09 9.87
N ASP A 82 13.60 -1.94 10.76
CA ASP A 82 13.55 -1.65 12.19
C ASP A 82 14.95 -1.47 12.79
N LEU A 83 15.91 -2.37 12.46
CA LEU A 83 17.31 -2.27 12.91
C LEU A 83 18.00 -1.00 12.42
N LEU A 84 17.76 -0.58 11.17
CA LEU A 84 18.32 0.65 10.62
C LEU A 84 17.73 1.90 11.29
N ALA A 85 16.47 1.87 11.71
CA ALA A 85 15.86 2.96 12.47
C ALA A 85 16.50 3.09 13.85
N ASP A 86 16.69 1.96 14.56
CA ASP A 86 17.34 1.93 15.87
C ASP A 86 18.78 2.49 15.84
N GLU A 87 19.54 2.24 14.77
CA GLU A 87 20.91 2.77 14.61
C GLU A 87 20.95 4.29 14.45
N VAL A 88 19.91 4.90 13.88
CA VAL A 88 19.86 6.36 13.65
C VAL A 88 19.36 7.10 14.90
N GLU A 89 18.52 6.46 15.72
CA GLU A 89 17.96 7.05 16.94
C GLU A 89 18.87 6.90 18.17
N GLY A 90 19.87 6.01 18.13
CA GLY A 90 20.87 5.77 19.18
C GLY A 90 22.07 6.73 19.14
#